data_AF-A0A133KNG0-F1
#
_entry.id   AF-A0A133KNG0-F1
#
_cell.length_a   1.000
_cell.length_b   1.000
_cell.length_c   1.000
_cell.angle_alpha   90.00
_cell.angle_beta   90.00
_cell.angle_gamma   90.00
#
_symmetry.space_group_name_H-M   'P 1'
#
loop_
_entity.id
_entity.type
_entity.pdbx_description
1 polymer ?
#
loop_
_entity_poly.entity_id
_entity_poly.type
_entity_poly.pdbx_seq_one_letter_code
_entity_poly.pdbx_strand_id
1 'polypeptide(L)'
;MDCDVLVIGGGPSGLAAAWEAGKAGLSVIIIDENQMLGGQLNQQIQVIQNLPGIFSKRQLKGFELADEMVRLIEPYDVKSLTGYSFIGVEADGTVGVNNGRETRKINAKSIIVATGAAEEPILFPGW
;
A
#
# COMPACT_ATOMS: atom_id res chain seq x y z
N MET A 1 8.03 -16.09 3.68
CA MET A 1 6.87 -15.55 4.39
C MET A 1 5.64 -16.01 3.64
N ASP A 2 4.54 -16.26 4.33
CA ASP A 2 3.33 -16.83 3.72
C ASP A 2 2.14 -15.93 4.01
N CYS A 3 1.27 -15.76 3.02
CA CYS A 3 0.01 -15.04 3.15
C CYS A 3 -1.03 -15.57 2.16
N ASP A 4 -2.30 -15.29 2.42
CA ASP A 4 -3.37 -15.56 1.47
C ASP A 4 -3.36 -14.51 0.35
N VAL A 5 -3.16 -13.23 0.71
CA VAL A 5 -3.17 -12.11 -0.24
C VAL A 5 -1.91 -11.26 -0.06
N LEU A 6 -1.15 -11.10 -1.14
CA LEU A 6 -0.08 -10.10 -1.23
C LEU A 6 -0.61 -8.87 -1.95
N VAL A 7 -0.50 -7.71 -1.32
CA VAL A 7 -0.84 -6.41 -1.91
C VAL A 7 0.45 -5.66 -2.23
N ILE A 8 0.66 -5.32 -3.51
CA ILE A 8 1.82 -4.58 -3.99
C ILE A 8 1.46 -3.11 -4.12
N GLY A 9 1.88 -2.29 -3.14
CA GLY A 9 1.55 -0.88 -3.02
C GLY A 9 0.67 -0.61 -1.80
N GLY A 10 1.11 0.31 -0.94
CA GLY A 10 0.47 0.73 0.31
C GLY A 10 -0.27 2.06 0.21
N GLY A 11 -0.64 2.50 -1.00
CA GLY A 11 -1.52 3.65 -1.22
C GLY A 11 -2.99 3.36 -0.88
N PRO A 12 -3.91 4.30 -1.14
CA PRO A 12 -5.33 4.14 -0.80
C PRO A 12 -5.99 2.89 -1.40
N SER A 13 -5.69 2.52 -2.66
CA SER A 13 -6.23 1.29 -3.26
C SER A 13 -5.71 0.03 -2.58
N GLY A 14 -4.42 -0.01 -2.23
CA GLY A 14 -3.80 -1.13 -1.53
C GLY A 14 -4.31 -1.27 -0.10
N LEU A 15 -4.44 -0.16 0.63
CA LEU A 15 -5.01 -0.13 1.98
C LEU A 15 -6.48 -0.57 1.97
N ALA A 16 -7.28 -0.14 1.00
CA ALA A 16 -8.67 -0.59 0.86
C ALA A 16 -8.76 -2.10 0.54
N ALA A 17 -7.88 -2.60 -0.33
CA ALA A 17 -7.81 -4.04 -0.63
C ALA A 17 -7.42 -4.87 0.59
N ALA A 18 -6.42 -4.41 1.35
CA ALA A 18 -5.99 -5.06 2.58
C ALA A 18 -7.08 -5.02 3.67
N TRP A 19 -7.83 -3.93 3.76
CA TRP A 19 -8.94 -3.81 4.69
C TRP A 19 -10.06 -4.81 4.39
N GLU A 20 -10.47 -4.95 3.13
CA GLU A 20 -11.50 -5.91 2.75
C GLU A 20 -11.02 -7.37 2.87
N ALA A 21 -9.77 -7.66 2.50
CA ALA A 21 -9.19 -9.00 2.68
C ALA A 21 -9.04 -9.37 4.17
N GLY A 22 -8.57 -8.44 5.00
CA GLY A 22 -8.48 -8.61 6.45
C GLY A 22 -9.85 -8.82 7.11
N LYS A 23 -10.88 -8.07 6.69
CA LYS A 23 -12.28 -8.28 7.12
C LYS A 23 -12.81 -9.66 6.75
N ALA A 24 -12.37 -10.23 5.64
CA ALA A 24 -12.70 -11.59 5.22
C ALA A 24 -11.93 -12.67 6.01
N GLY A 25 -11.06 -12.30 6.95
CA GLY A 25 -10.28 -13.22 7.77
C GLY A 25 -9.06 -13.81 7.06
N LEU A 26 -8.62 -13.19 5.96
CA LEU A 26 -7.44 -13.61 5.21
C LEU A 26 -6.18 -12.99 5.80
N SER A 27 -5.07 -13.73 5.78
CA SER A 27 -3.75 -13.19 6.09
C SER A 27 -3.23 -12.35 4.93
N VAL A 28 -2.85 -11.10 5.20
CA VAL A 28 -2.42 -10.14 4.18
C VAL A 28 -1.00 -9.65 4.45
N ILE A 29 -0.19 -9.57 3.40
CA ILE A 29 1.04 -8.79 3.43
C ILE A 29 0.90 -7.63 2.44
N ILE A 30 1.13 -6.40 2.91
CA ILE A 30 1.28 -5.22 2.06
C ILE A 30 2.79 -4.98 1.90
N ILE A 31 3.25 -4.77 0.67
CA ILE A 31 4.59 -4.29 0.38
C ILE A 31 4.53 -2.89 -0.21
N ASP A 32 5.42 -2.01 0.22
CA ASP A 32 5.56 -0.66 -0.32
C ASP A 32 7.03 -0.26 -0.26
N GLU A 33 7.52 0.41 -1.32
CA GLU A 33 8.89 0.92 -1.36
C GLU A 33 9.10 2.13 -0.47
N ASN A 34 8.03 2.88 -0.18
CA ASN A 34 8.05 3.99 0.75
C ASN A 34 8.20 3.47 2.19
N GLN A 35 8.77 4.30 3.06
CA GLN A 35 8.93 3.97 4.49
C GLN A 35 7.60 4.00 5.25
N MET A 36 6.59 4.68 4.70
CA MET A 36 5.26 4.82 5.29
C MET A 36 4.20 4.46 4.26
N LEU A 37 3.11 3.84 4.74
CA LEU A 37 1.92 3.61 3.95
C LEU A 37 1.17 4.93 3.70
N GLY A 38 0.25 4.93 2.73
CA GLY A 38 -0.53 6.09 2.31
C GLY A 38 -0.26 6.51 0.87
N GLY A 39 0.92 6.19 0.33
CA GLY A 39 1.31 6.55 -1.03
C GLY A 39 1.16 8.06 -1.29
N GLN A 40 0.55 8.43 -2.42
CA GLN A 40 0.36 9.84 -2.81
C GLN A 40 -0.48 10.67 -1.83
N LEU A 41 -1.31 10.02 -0.99
CA LEU A 41 -2.07 10.75 0.03
C LEU A 41 -1.15 11.49 1.02
N ASN A 42 0.03 10.95 1.31
CA ASN A 42 1.00 11.55 2.22
C ASN A 42 1.54 12.90 1.74
N GLN A 43 1.45 13.17 0.43
CA GLN A 43 1.91 14.43 -0.17
C GLN A 43 0.78 15.48 -0.26
N GLN A 44 -0.47 15.09 0.01
CA GLN A 44 -1.62 15.98 -0.11
C GLN A 44 -1.89 16.73 1.20
N ILE A 45 -1.53 18.01 1.22
CA ILE A 45 -1.68 18.91 2.38
C ILE A 45 -3.04 19.61 2.43
N GLN A 46 -3.78 19.62 1.31
CA GLN A 46 -5.11 20.17 1.19
C GLN A 46 -6.19 19.21 1.70
N VAL A 47 -7.28 19.78 2.20
CA VAL A 47 -8.48 19.00 2.56
C VAL A 47 -9.08 18.39 1.30
N ILE A 48 -9.31 17.08 1.31
CA ILE A 48 -9.97 16.37 0.23
C ILE A 48 -11.47 16.62 0.31
N GLN A 49 -12.05 17.14 -0.77
CA GLN A 49 -13.49 17.34 -0.88
C GLN A 49 -14.17 16.05 -1.33
N ASN A 50 -15.42 15.83 -0.87
CA ASN A 50 -16.27 14.72 -1.30
C ASN A 50 -15.66 13.32 -1.08
N LEU A 51 -15.08 13.08 0.10
CA LEU A 51 -14.58 11.74 0.45
C LEU A 51 -15.71 10.69 0.36
N PRO A 52 -15.43 9.48 -0.15
CA PRO A 52 -16.44 8.44 -0.27
C PRO A 52 -16.65 7.63 1.02
N GLY A 53 -17.75 6.88 1.06
CA GLY A 53 -17.98 5.82 2.06
C GLY A 53 -17.98 6.31 3.51
N ILE A 54 -17.26 5.59 4.37
CA ILE A 54 -17.18 5.87 5.81
C ILE A 54 -16.49 7.20 6.13
N PHE A 55 -15.82 7.82 5.15
CA PHE A 55 -15.15 9.10 5.28
C PHE A 55 -15.99 10.29 4.81
N SER A 56 -17.20 10.05 4.28
CA SER A 56 -18.04 11.08 3.64
C SER A 56 -18.43 12.28 4.51
N LYS A 57 -18.44 12.11 5.84
CA LYS A 57 -18.72 13.20 6.79
C LYS A 57 -17.46 13.84 7.38
N ARG A 58 -16.28 13.39 6.96
CA ARG A 58 -14.99 13.87 7.48
C ARG A 58 -14.45 14.98 6.58
N GLN A 59 -13.68 15.88 7.18
CA GLN A 59 -12.84 16.84 6.47
C GLN A 59 -11.39 16.51 6.83
N LEU A 60 -10.69 15.83 5.93
CA LEU A 60 -9.34 15.34 6.17
C LEU A 60 -8.43 15.83 5.05
N LYS A 61 -7.21 16.22 5.41
CA LYS A 61 -6.09 16.29 4.48
C LYS A 61 -5.69 14.87 4.05
N GLY A 62 -4.95 14.75 2.96
CA GLY A 62 -4.59 13.43 2.45
C GLY A 62 -3.79 12.60 3.43
N PHE A 63 -2.78 13.17 4.09
CA PHE A 63 -2.01 12.43 5.09
C PHE A 63 -2.86 11.98 6.29
N GLU A 64 -3.87 12.78 6.69
CA GLU A 64 -4.80 12.40 7.75
C GLU A 64 -5.71 11.25 7.29
N LEU A 65 -6.14 11.25 6.02
CA LEU A 65 -6.87 10.13 5.44
C LEU A 65 -6.01 8.86 5.39
N ALA A 66 -4.73 8.98 5.02
CA ALA A 66 -3.81 7.85 5.00
C ALA A 66 -3.68 7.22 6.39
N ASP A 67 -3.49 8.03 7.44
CA ASP A 67 -3.44 7.54 8.82
C ASP A 67 -4.73 6.82 9.22
N GLU A 68 -5.89 7.39 8.89
CA GLU A 68 -7.18 6.74 9.18
C GLU A 68 -7.32 5.41 8.42
N MET A 69 -6.89 5.32 7.16
CA MET A 69 -6.92 4.09 6.38
C MET A 69 -5.96 3.03 6.94
N VAL A 70 -4.80 3.42 7.47
CA VAL A 70 -3.88 2.51 8.16
C VAL A 70 -4.53 2.00 9.46
N ARG A 71 -5.20 2.86 10.23
CA ARG A 71 -5.94 2.42 11.43
C ARG A 71 -7.03 1.39 11.14
N LEU A 72 -7.65 1.45 9.96
CA LEU A 72 -8.67 0.47 9.57
C LEU A 72 -8.13 -0.96 9.43
N ILE A 73 -6.85 -1.13 9.10
CA ILE A 73 -6.26 -2.45 8.89
C ILE A 73 -5.62 -3.04 10.17
N GLU A 74 -5.30 -2.20 11.17
CA GLU A 74 -4.66 -2.61 12.44
C GLU A 74 -5.37 -3.76 13.19
N PRO A 75 -6.71 -3.87 13.21
CA PRO A 75 -7.39 -4.96 13.93
C PRO A 75 -7.31 -6.33 13.24
N TYR A 76 -6.81 -6.41 12.00
CA TYR A 76 -6.81 -7.62 11.17
C TYR A 76 -5.39 -8.20 11.02
N ASP A 77 -5.26 -9.43 10.51
CA ASP A 77 -3.95 -10.05 10.22
C ASP A 77 -3.35 -9.47 8.92
N VAL A 78 -3.00 -8.18 8.98
CA VAL A 78 -2.39 -7.42 7.90
C VAL A 78 -1.00 -6.97 8.35
N LYS A 79 0.02 -7.44 7.64
CA LYS A 79 1.43 -7.09 7.90
C LYS A 79 1.94 -6.15 6.83
N SER A 80 2.62 -5.09 7.26
CA SER A 80 3.17 -4.08 6.36
C SER A 80 4.68 -4.23 6.28
N LEU A 81 5.18 -4.41 5.07
CA LEU A 81 6.60 -4.50 4.76
C LEU A 81 6.98 -3.26 3.92
N THR A 82 7.19 -2.14 4.63
CA THR A 82 7.59 -0.86 4.05
C THR A 82 9.09 -0.83 3.78
N GLY A 83 9.51 0.00 2.82
CA GLY A 83 10.89 0.04 2.33
C GLY A 83 11.30 -1.14 1.46
N TYR A 84 10.34 -1.96 0.98
CA TYR A 84 10.59 -3.09 0.10
C TYR A 84 9.88 -2.90 -1.25
N SER A 85 10.66 -2.93 -2.32
CA SER A 85 10.15 -2.93 -3.69
C SER A 85 9.89 -4.35 -4.17
N PHE A 86 8.81 -4.53 -4.94
CA PHE A 86 8.59 -5.73 -5.73
C PHE A 86 9.65 -5.83 -6.83
N ILE A 87 10.25 -7.01 -7.01
CA ILE A 87 11.26 -7.23 -8.06
C ILE A 87 10.87 -8.31 -9.07
N GLY A 88 9.88 -9.14 -8.77
CA GLY A 88 9.38 -10.14 -9.72
C GLY A 88 8.69 -11.33 -9.07
N VAL A 89 8.11 -12.16 -9.94
CA VAL A 89 7.60 -13.50 -9.59
C VAL A 89 8.62 -14.53 -10.09
N GLU A 90 9.04 -15.41 -9.20
CA GLU A 90 9.98 -16.48 -9.50
C GLU A 90 9.30 -17.68 -10.17
N ALA A 91 10.11 -18.59 -10.74
CA ALA A 91 9.61 -19.76 -11.46
C ALA A 91 8.81 -20.73 -10.57
N ASP A 92 9.05 -20.71 -9.25
CA ASP A 92 8.30 -21.48 -8.26
C ASP A 92 6.99 -20.79 -7.81
N GLY A 93 6.66 -19.64 -8.40
CA GLY A 93 5.47 -18.85 -8.07
C GLY A 93 5.64 -17.92 -6.87
N THR A 94 6.79 -17.94 -6.18
CA THR A 94 7.05 -17.01 -5.07
C THR A 94 7.35 -15.61 -5.59
N VAL A 95 7.02 -14.60 -4.78
CA VAL A 95 7.27 -13.19 -5.07
C VAL A 95 8.55 -12.73 -4.39
N GLY A 96 9.48 -12.20 -5.18
CA GLY A 96 10.69 -11.56 -4.70
C GLY A 96 10.44 -10.10 -4.33
N VAL A 97 10.94 -9.68 -3.16
CA VAL A 97 10.92 -8.28 -2.71
C VAL A 97 12.29 -7.88 -2.17
N ASN A 98 12.71 -6.63 -2.38
CA ASN A 98 14.05 -6.15 -2.03
C ASN A 98 14.01 -4.75 -1.40
N ASN A 99 14.85 -4.51 -0.38
CA ASN A 99 14.95 -3.20 0.30
C ASN A 99 16.30 -2.48 0.06
N GLY A 100 17.01 -2.84 -1.01
CA GLY A 100 18.36 -2.40 -1.32
C GLY A 100 19.48 -3.11 -0.57
N ARG A 101 19.17 -3.96 0.42
CA ARG A 101 20.16 -4.70 1.22
C ARG A 101 19.97 -6.21 1.18
N GLU A 102 18.73 -6.64 1.29
CA GLU A 102 18.35 -8.04 1.27
C GLU A 102 17.13 -8.28 0.40
N THR A 103 17.06 -9.49 -0.14
CA THR A 103 15.90 -10.00 -0.86
C THR A 103 15.16 -10.98 0.02
N ARG A 104 13.84 -10.86 0.08
CA ARG A 104 12.95 -11.80 0.76
C ARG A 104 11.99 -12.42 -0.24
N LYS A 105 11.55 -13.64 0.07
CA LYS A 105 10.54 -14.36 -0.69
C LYS A 105 9.20 -14.39 0.04
N ILE A 106 8.14 -14.12 -0.70
CA ILE A 106 6.75 -14.20 -0.24
C ILE A 106 6.02 -15.25 -1.06
N ASN A 107 5.46 -16.23 -0.38
CA ASN A 107 4.54 -17.18 -0.97
C ASN A 107 3.11 -16.66 -0.72
N ALA A 108 2.39 -16.36 -1.80
CA ALA A 108 1.05 -15.79 -1.74
C ALA A 108 0.09 -16.60 -2.62
N LYS A 109 -1.12 -16.86 -2.13
CA LYS A 109 -2.14 -17.55 -2.94
C LYS A 109 -2.71 -16.65 -4.04
N SER A 110 -2.79 -15.34 -3.75
CA SER A 110 -3.28 -14.31 -4.67
C SER A 110 -2.44 -13.04 -4.54
N ILE A 111 -2.33 -12.28 -5.63
CA ILE A 111 -1.59 -11.01 -5.69
C ILE A 111 -2.52 -9.91 -6.19
N ILE A 112 -2.51 -8.76 -5.51
CA ILE A 112 -3.18 -7.52 -5.93
C ILE A 112 -2.10 -6.49 -6.27
N VAL A 113 -2.12 -5.97 -7.49
CA VAL A 113 -1.21 -4.90 -7.92
C VAL A 113 -1.89 -3.55 -7.71
N ALA A 114 -1.34 -2.74 -6.80
CA ALA A 114 -1.86 -1.46 -6.35
C ALA A 114 -0.75 -0.38 -6.29
N THR A 115 0.22 -0.45 -7.19
CA THR A 115 1.43 0.40 -7.22
C THR A 115 1.17 1.88 -7.51
N GLY A 116 -0.07 2.24 -7.85
CA GLY A 116 -0.42 3.59 -8.27
C GLY A 116 0.26 3.97 -9.58
N ALA A 117 0.55 5.27 -9.72
CA ALA A 117 1.27 5.85 -10.83
C ALA A 117 2.20 6.96 -10.31
N ALA A 118 3.25 7.26 -11.07
CA ALA A 118 4.12 8.39 -10.85
C ALA A 118 3.85 9.47 -11.90
N GLU A 119 3.87 10.73 -11.50
CA GLU A 119 3.86 11.86 -12.43
C GLU A 119 5.25 12.03 -13.03
N GLU A 120 5.33 12.29 -14.34
CA GLU A 120 6.58 12.60 -15.02
C GLU A 120 6.70 14.13 -15.15
N PRO A 121 7.50 14.80 -14.30
CA PRO A 121 7.62 16.25 -14.36
C PRO A 121 8.45 16.67 -15.57
N ILE A 122 8.10 17.82 -16.16
CA ILE A 122 8.94 18.47 -17.16
C ILE A 122 10.12 19.13 -16.43
N LEU A 123 11.34 18.74 -16.78
CA LEU A 123 12.55 19.29 -16.17
C LEU A 123 12.87 20.68 -16.77
N PHE A 124 12.95 21.69 -15.91
CA PHE A 124 13.39 23.05 -16.28
C PHE A 124 14.31 23.63 -15.20
N PRO A 125 15.14 24.65 -15.53
CA PRO A 125 16.07 25.24 -14.57
C PRO A 125 15.35 25.78 -13.33
N GLY A 126 15.80 25.38 -12.14
CA GLY A 126 15.24 25.80 -10.85
C GLY A 126 14.19 24.85 -10.25
N TRP A 127 13.95 23.70 -10.88
CA TRP A 127 13.24 22.56 -10.30
C TRP A 127 14.06 21.87 -9.19
#